data_AF-A0A954FXG1-F1
#
_entry.id   AF-A0A954FXG1-F1
#
_cell.length_a   1.000
_cell.length_b   1.000
_cell.length_c   1.000
_cell.angle_alpha   90.00
_cell.angle_beta   90.00
_cell.angle_gamma   90.00
#
_symmetry.space_group_name_H-M   'P 1'
#
loop_
_entity.id
_entity.type
_entity.pdbx_description
1 polymer ?
#
loop_
_entity_poly.entity_id
_entity_poly.type
_entity_poly.pdbx_seq_one_letter_code
_entity_poly.pdbx_strand_id
1 'polypeptide(L)' 'MTDQPYEKLGAFYLGREYDLQNSAIKDDLVLYDSKDLTTHAVCVGMTGSGKTGLCLSLLEEAA' A
#
# COMPACT_ATOMS: atom_id res chain seq x y z
N MET A 1 19.73 -9.31 11.25
CA MET A 1 18.32 -9.58 10.90
C MET A 1 17.58 -8.28 11.11
N THR A 2 17.53 -7.45 10.08
CA THR A 2 16.71 -6.23 10.11
C THR A 2 15.26 -6.67 10.01
N ASP A 3 14.52 -6.60 11.11
CA ASP A 3 13.06 -6.76 11.12
C ASP A 3 12.48 -5.87 10.03
N GLN A 4 12.06 -6.47 8.92
CA GLN A 4 11.40 -5.76 7.84
C GLN A 4 9.99 -5.42 8.35
N PRO A 5 9.66 -4.13 8.58
CA PRO A 5 8.43 -3.76 9.29
C PRO A 5 7.14 -4.09 8.53
N TYR A 6 7.23 -4.53 7.27
CA TYR A 6 6.11 -4.89 6.41
C TYR A 6 5.71 -6.36 6.48
N GLU A 7 6.55 -7.27 6.99
CA GLU A 7 6.13 -8.67 7.24
C GLU A 7 5.48 -8.82 8.64
N LYS A 8 4.70 -7.81 9.06
CA LYS A 8 3.90 -7.90 10.29
C LYS A 8 2.54 -8.49 9.97
N LEU A 9 2.17 -9.54 10.69
CA LEU A 9 0.84 -10.15 10.59
C LEU A 9 -0.25 -9.08 10.79
N GLY A 10 -1.09 -8.90 9.77
CA GLY A 10 -2.21 -7.95 9.80
C GLY A 10 -1.92 -6.54 9.29
N ALA A 11 -0.78 -6.30 8.64
CA ALA A 11 -0.50 -5.04 7.94
C ALA A 11 -0.08 -5.32 6.49
N PHE A 12 -0.66 -4.61 5.52
CA PHE A 12 -0.32 -4.71 4.10
C PHE A 12 0.50 -3.51 3.66
N TYR A 13 1.56 -3.76 2.90
CA TYR A 13 2.37 -2.70 2.34
C TYR A 13 1.73 -2.08 1.09
N LEU A 14 1.53 -0.75 1.11
CA LEU A 14 0.94 0.00 -0.02
C LEU A 14 1.95 0.89 -0.76
N GLY A 15 3.22 0.86 -0.37
CA GLY A 15 4.25 1.73 -0.94
C GLY A 15 4.88 2.64 0.11
N ARG A 16 5.43 3.77 -0.36
CA ARG A 16 6.13 4.75 0.48
C ARG A 16 5.45 6.11 0.40
N GLU A 17 5.60 6.92 1.44
CA GLU A 17 5.15 8.30 1.38
C GLU A 17 5.86 9.07 0.27
N TYR A 18 5.11 9.92 -0.43
CA TYR A 18 5.63 10.80 -1.45
C TYR A 18 5.55 12.26 -0.97
N ASP A 19 6.69 12.95 -0.97
CA ASP A 19 6.78 14.37 -0.68
C ASP A 19 6.53 15.18 -1.96
N LEU A 20 5.38 15.85 -2.02
CA LEU A 20 5.01 16.68 -3.16
C LEU A 20 5.85 17.96 -3.26
N GLN A 21 6.36 18.51 -2.14
CA GLN A 21 7.13 19.75 -2.16
C GLN A 21 8.53 19.50 -2.73
N ASN A 22 9.14 18.40 -2.30
CA ASN A 22 10.50 18.05 -2.71
C ASN A 22 10.56 17.09 -3.91
N SER A 23 9.39 16.66 -4.42
CA SER A 23 9.28 15.66 -5.50
C SER A 23 10.11 14.40 -5.23
N ALA A 24 10.04 13.91 -4.00
CA ALA A 24 10.89 12.84 -3.51
C ALA A 24 10.06 11.75 -2.81
N ILE A 25 10.50 10.50 -2.95
CA ILE A 25 9.97 9.37 -2.18
C ILE A 25 10.65 9.40 -0.81
N LYS A 26 9.88 9.35 0.27
CA LYS A 26 10.40 9.22 1.63
C LYS A 26 10.71 7.77 1.95
N ASP A 27 11.47 7.53 3.01
CA ASP A 27 11.74 6.18 3.51
C ASP A 27 10.58 5.59 4.33
N ASP A 28 9.63 6.44 4.74
CA ASP A 28 8.44 6.03 5.49
C ASP A 28 7.55 5.09 4.65
N LEU A 29 7.32 3.88 5.17
CA LEU A 29 6.43 2.91 4.56
C LEU A 29 4.97 3.25 4.87
N VAL A 30 4.11 3.07 3.88
CA VAL A 30 2.66 3.09 4.06
C VAL A 30 2.20 1.67 4.36
N LEU A 31 1.96 1.38 5.63
CA LEU A 31 1.42 0.12 6.11
C LEU A 31 -0.06 0.29 6.43
N TYR A 32 -0.91 -0.47 5.74
CA TYR A 32 -2.36 -0.44 5.87
C TYR A 32 -2.84 -1.58 6.78
N ASP A 33 -3.71 -1.30 7.75
CA ASP A 33 -4.24 -2.35 8.64
C ASP A 33 -5.16 -3.28 7.84
N SER A 34 -4.84 -4.57 7.79
CA SER A 34 -5.62 -5.55 7.03
C SER A 34 -7.06 -5.67 7.52
N LYS A 35 -7.34 -5.27 8.78
CA LYS A 35 -8.69 -5.29 9.35
C LYS A 35 -9.63 -4.27 8.70
N ASP A 36 -9.07 -3.21 8.12
CA ASP A 36 -9.85 -2.20 7.41
C ASP A 36 -10.29 -2.71 6.02
N LEU A 37 -9.55 -3.67 5.46
CA LEU A 37 -9.96 -4.42 4.26
C LEU A 37 -10.98 -5.50 4.63
N THR A 38 -12.20 -5.02 4.86
CA THR A 38 -13.37 -5.87 5.09
C THR A 38 -13.86 -6.50 3.77
N THR A 39 -15.15 -6.75 3.62
CA THR A 39 -15.68 -7.54 2.50
C THR A 39 -15.78 -6.78 1.17
N HIS A 40 -15.74 -5.44 1.20
CA HIS A 40 -15.93 -4.60 0.02
C HIS A 40 -14.99 -3.40 0.04
N ALA A 41 -14.45 -3.02 -1.11
CA ALA A 41 -13.62 -1.83 -1.28
C ALA A 41 -14.02 -1.09 -2.56
N VAL A 42 -13.73 0.23 -2.60
CA VAL A 42 -13.97 1.08 -3.77
C VAL A 42 -12.65 1.76 -4.15
N CYS A 43 -12.22 1.56 -5.40
CA CYS A 43 -11.04 2.23 -5.97
C CYS A 43 -11.48 3.28 -7.00
N VAL A 44 -11.14 4.55 -6.76
CA VAL A 44 -11.53 5.69 -7.62
C VAL A 44 -10.31 6.30 -8.30
N GLY A 45 -10.43 6.70 -9.57
CA GLY A 45 -9.35 7.36 -10.31
C GLY A 45 -9.52 7.27 -11.82
N MET A 46 -8.78 8.09 -12.57
CA MET A 46 -8.79 8.08 -14.04
C MET A 46 -8.07 6.84 -14.62
N THR A 47 -8.24 6.56 -15.91
CA THR A 47 -7.44 5.54 -16.60
C THR A 47 -5.95 5.91 -16.54
N GLY A 48 -5.07 4.93 -16.31
CA GLY A 48 -3.63 5.17 -16.16
C GLY A 48 -3.18 5.61 -14.77
N SER A 49 -4.10 5.81 -13.80
CA SER A 49 -3.74 6.19 -12.42
C SER A 49 -3.24 5.04 -11.54
N GLY A 50 -3.02 3.85 -12.10
CA GLY A 50 -2.46 2.72 -11.35
C GLY A 50 -3.43 1.85 -10.54
N LYS A 51 -4.76 2.05 -10.63
CA LYS A 51 -5.75 1.27 -9.86
C LYS A 51 -5.60 -0.26 -9.98
N THR A 52 -5.31 -0.77 -11.19
CA THR A 52 -5.08 -2.20 -11.41
C THR A 52 -3.85 -2.71 -10.67
N GLY A 53 -2.75 -1.95 -10.67
CA GLY A 53 -1.54 -2.30 -9.95
C GLY A 53 -1.73 -2.26 -8.43
N LEU A 54 -2.50 -1.28 -7.94
CA LEU A 54 -2.90 -1.22 -6.53
C LEU A 54 -3.68 -2.47 -6.11
N CYS A 55 -4.67 -2.90 -6.89
CA CYS A 55 -5.42 -4.12 -6.58
C CYS A 55 -4.55 -5.38 -6.61
N LEU A 56 -3.58 -5.46 -7.53
CA LEU A 56 -2.65 -6.57 -7.58
C LEU A 56 -1.77 -6.61 -6.34
N SER A 57 -1.20 -5.46 -5.94
CA SER A 57 -0.36 -5.35 -4.74
C SER A 57 -1.15 -5.78 -3.49
N LEU A 58 -2.41 -5.35 -3.36
CA LEU A 58 -3.29 -5.78 -2.28
C LEU A 58 -3.53 -7.30 -2.24
N LEU A 59 -3.64 -7.94 -3.41
CA LEU A 59 -3.80 -9.40 -3.49
C LEU A 59 -2.50 -10.14 -3.12
N GLU A 60 -1.35 -9.60 -3.48
CA GLU A 60 -0.03 -10.16 -3.15
C GLU A 60 0.24 -10.09 -1.65
N GLU A 61 -0.13 -8.99 -0.98
CA GLU A 61 0.04 -8.81 0.47
C GLU A 61 -0.96 -9.63 1.31
N ALA A 62 -2.08 -10.05 0.73
CA ALA A 62 -3.13 -10.82 1.40
C ALA A 62 -3.00 -12.35 1.24
N ALA A 63 -2.03 -12.82 0.45
CA ALA A 63 -1.79 -14.23 0.15
C ALA A 63 -0.87 -14.91 1.17
#